data_AF-A0A946ULB8-F1
#
_entry.id   AF-A0A946ULB8-F1
#
_cell.length_a   1.000
_cell.length_b   1.000
_cell.length_c   1.000
_cell.angle_alpha   90.00
_cell.angle_beta   90.00
_cell.angle_gamma   90.00
#
_symmetry.space_group_name_H-M   'P 1'
#
loop_
_entity.id
_entity.type
_entity.pdbx_description
1 polymer ?
#
loop_
_entity_poly.entity_id
_entity_poly.type
_entity_poly.pdbx_seq_one_letter_code
_entity_poly.pdbx_strand_id
1 'polypeptide(L)'
;MTQVSFGHEFAMTFIRVATLSVLLTLSSIAAPQEDPDPVLRELLRAAASEADSFEDHFAAQVWLTDMSARLQRQVDDTEERLEILQRVHYEAKRTDLPPELVLAVIDV
;
A
#
# COMPACT_ATOMS: atom_id res chain seq x y z
N MET A 1 -40.04 43.78 4.92
CA MET A 1 -39.14 44.05 3.78
C MET A 1 -37.85 44.62 4.33
N THR A 2 -36.94 43.76 4.82
CA THR A 2 -35.79 43.15 4.11
C THR A 2 -34.66 44.16 3.88
N GLN A 3 -33.61 44.09 4.70
CA GLN A 3 -32.33 44.73 4.44
C GLN A 3 -31.22 43.74 4.81
N VAL A 4 -30.23 43.68 3.95
CA VAL A 4 -29.43 42.51 3.60
C VAL A 4 -28.18 42.42 4.48
N SER A 5 -28.08 41.39 5.32
CA SER A 5 -26.83 40.94 5.94
C SER A 5 -26.23 39.81 5.10
N PHE A 6 -25.30 40.12 4.20
CA PHE A 6 -24.66 39.14 3.31
C PHE A 6 -23.11 39.24 3.25
N GLY A 7 -22.49 40.20 3.94
CA GLY A 7 -21.07 40.55 3.71
C GLY A 7 -20.00 39.69 4.39
N HIS A 8 -20.27 39.10 5.56
CA HIS A 8 -19.24 38.43 6.37
C HIS A 8 -19.05 36.93 6.08
N GLU A 9 -20.07 36.27 5.54
CA GLU A 9 -20.07 34.82 5.21
C GLU A 9 -19.19 34.50 3.99
N PHE A 10 -19.13 35.43 3.03
CA PHE A 10 -18.31 35.29 1.83
C PHE A 10 -16.81 35.35 2.13
N ALA A 11 -16.39 36.23 3.04
CA ALA A 11 -14.99 36.40 3.39
C ALA A 11 -14.40 35.16 4.11
N MET A 12 -15.15 34.50 4.99
CA MET A 12 -14.70 33.28 5.67
C MET A 12 -14.64 32.06 4.74
N THR A 13 -15.54 31.97 3.77
CA THR A 13 -15.54 30.89 2.77
C THR A 13 -14.32 30.99 1.85
N PHE A 14 -13.97 32.20 1.40
CA PHE A 14 -12.77 32.45 0.59
C PHE A 14 -11.47 32.08 1.32
N ILE A 15 -11.35 32.40 2.61
CA ILE A 15 -10.17 32.04 3.42
C ILE A 15 -10.05 30.52 3.59
N ARG A 16 -11.16 29.82 3.83
CA ARG A 16 -11.18 28.36 3.99
C ARG A 16 -10.76 27.63 2.71
N VAL A 17 -11.26 28.06 1.56
CA VAL A 17 -10.86 27.52 0.24
C VAL A 17 -9.38 27.78 -0.03
N ALA A 18 -8.87 28.96 0.30
CA ALA A 18 -7.45 29.29 0.15
C ALA A 18 -6.55 28.40 1.03
N THR A 19 -6.92 28.13 2.29
CA THR A 19 -6.18 27.17 3.13
C THR A 19 -6.28 25.72 2.63
N LEU A 20 -7.42 25.31 2.09
CA LEU A 20 -7.60 23.96 1.55
C LEU A 20 -6.77 23.75 0.27
N SER A 21 -6.66 24.78 -0.58
CA SER A 21 -5.82 24.74 -1.79
C SER A 21 -4.32 24.71 -1.49
N VAL A 22 -3.87 25.32 -0.39
CA VAL A 22 -2.45 25.30 0.00
C VAL A 22 -2.04 23.95 0.61
N LEU A 23 -2.96 23.23 1.27
CA LEU A 23 -2.69 21.90 1.84
C LEU A 23 -2.57 20.79 0.77
N LEU A 24 -3.22 20.95 -0.40
CA LEU A 24 -3.16 19.93 -1.46
C LEU A 24 -1.84 19.93 -2.25
N THR A 25 -1.10 21.03 -2.29
CA THR A 25 0.13 21.13 -3.11
C THR A 25 1.36 20.53 -2.46
N LEU A 26 1.34 20.24 -1.14
CA LEU A 26 2.48 19.64 -0.43
C LEU A 26 2.57 18.11 -0.58
N SER A 27 1.51 17.44 -1.01
CA SER A 27 1.48 15.97 -1.09
C SER A 27 2.19 15.37 -2.31
N SER A 28 2.84 16.19 -3.14
CA SER A 28 3.37 15.77 -4.44
C SER A 28 4.89 15.56 -4.48
N ILE A 29 5.51 15.17 -3.36
CA ILE A 29 6.89 14.69 -3.35
C ILE A 29 6.87 13.19 -3.69
N ALA A 30 6.99 12.86 -4.97
CA ALA A 30 7.11 11.48 -5.43
C ALA A 30 8.52 10.95 -5.13
N ALA A 31 8.61 9.90 -4.30
CA ALA A 31 9.86 9.19 -4.06
C ALA A 31 10.32 8.45 -5.34
N PRO A 32 11.64 8.25 -5.55
CA PRO A 32 12.14 7.48 -6.68
C PRO A 32 11.52 6.08 -6.64
N GLN A 33 10.82 5.69 -7.71
CA GLN A 33 10.33 4.33 -7.88
C GLN A 33 11.44 3.54 -8.57
N GLU A 34 12.18 2.72 -7.82
CA GLU A 34 13.08 1.74 -8.41
C GLU A 34 12.23 0.71 -9.15
N ASP A 35 12.42 0.63 -10.47
CA ASP A 35 11.71 -0.33 -11.31
C ASP A 35 12.22 -1.74 -10.96
N PRO A 36 11.36 -2.64 -10.44
CA PRO A 36 11.84 -3.93 -9.96
C PRO A 36 12.46 -4.75 -11.10
N ASP A 37 13.51 -5.51 -10.76
CA ASP A 37 14.23 -6.41 -11.67
C ASP A 37 13.22 -7.25 -12.49
N PRO A 38 13.36 -7.33 -13.82
CA PRO A 38 12.48 -8.15 -14.65
C PRO A 38 12.37 -9.60 -14.19
N VAL A 39 13.43 -10.19 -13.63
CA VAL A 39 13.40 -11.56 -13.08
C VAL A 39 12.51 -11.62 -11.85
N LEU A 40 12.64 -10.66 -10.94
CA LEU A 40 11.80 -10.56 -9.74
C LEU A 40 10.33 -10.42 -10.11
N ARG A 41 10.00 -9.59 -11.11
CA ARG A 41 8.62 -9.42 -11.59
C ARG A 41 8.01 -10.72 -12.10
N GLU A 42 8.77 -11.52 -12.84
CA GLU A 42 8.27 -12.79 -13.35
C GLU A 42 8.02 -13.80 -12.23
N LEU A 43 8.94 -13.90 -11.26
CA LEU A 43 8.78 -14.76 -10.09
C LEU A 43 7.56 -14.37 -9.25
N LEU A 44 7.35 -13.07 -9.05
CA LEU A 44 6.17 -12.55 -8.35
C LEU A 44 4.87 -12.89 -9.08
N ARG A 45 4.88 -12.81 -10.42
CA ARG A 45 3.71 -13.15 -11.24
C ARG A 45 3.37 -14.63 -11.18
N ALA A 46 4.36 -15.51 -11.24
CA ALA A 46 4.20 -16.94 -11.08
C ALA A 46 3.63 -17.28 -9.70
N ALA A 47 4.25 -16.77 -8.64
CA ALA A 47 3.80 -16.91 -7.25
C ALA A 47 2.36 -16.44 -7.03
N ALA A 48 2.00 -15.28 -7.59
CA ALA A 48 0.64 -14.74 -7.52
C ALA A 48 -0.39 -15.62 -8.24
N SER A 49 0.02 -16.28 -9.33
CA SER A 49 -0.88 -17.15 -10.12
C SER A 49 -1.15 -18.49 -9.45
N GLU A 50 -0.26 -18.95 -8.57
CA GLU A 50 -0.38 -20.21 -7.83
C GLU A 50 -1.09 -20.05 -6.47
N ALA A 51 -1.12 -18.83 -5.92
CA ALA A 51 -1.67 -18.57 -4.59
C ALA A 51 -3.19 -18.25 -4.65
N ASP A 52 -4.04 -19.24 -4.38
CA ASP A 52 -5.51 -19.12 -4.29
C ASP A 52 -6.02 -18.19 -3.15
N SER A 53 -5.11 -17.67 -2.32
CA SER A 53 -5.48 -16.84 -1.16
C SER A 53 -5.70 -15.37 -1.50
N PHE A 54 -5.21 -14.91 -2.66
CA PHE A 54 -5.39 -13.53 -3.13
C PHE A 54 -6.68 -13.36 -3.93
N GLU A 55 -7.33 -12.20 -3.80
CA GLU A 55 -8.57 -11.89 -4.52
C GLU A 55 -8.29 -11.47 -5.97
N ASP A 56 -7.11 -10.92 -6.25
CA ASP A 56 -6.67 -10.54 -7.58
C ASP A 56 -5.13 -10.65 -7.71
N HIS A 57 -4.67 -11.02 -8.91
CA HIS A 57 -3.25 -11.20 -9.20
C HIS A 57 -2.44 -9.89 -9.15
N PHE A 58 -3.03 -8.73 -9.47
CA PHE A 58 -2.31 -7.46 -9.31
C PHE A 58 -2.18 -7.09 -7.84
N ALA A 59 -3.23 -7.31 -7.05
CA ALA A 59 -3.16 -7.12 -5.59
C ALA A 59 -2.07 -8.02 -4.98
N ALA A 60 -1.99 -9.28 -5.41
CA ALA A 60 -0.93 -10.21 -5.02
C ALA A 60 0.46 -9.68 -5.41
N GLN A 61 0.66 -9.26 -6.66
CA GLN A 61 1.95 -8.78 -7.12
C GLN A 61 2.42 -7.53 -6.34
N VAL A 62 1.52 -6.57 -6.11
CA VAL A 62 1.83 -5.35 -5.34
C VAL A 62 2.23 -5.71 -3.91
N TRP A 63 1.44 -6.55 -3.25
CA TRP A 63 1.69 -6.97 -1.87
C TRP A 63 2.98 -7.78 -1.74
N LEU A 64 3.19 -8.78 -2.61
CA LEU A 64 4.39 -9.61 -2.61
C LEU A 64 5.65 -8.78 -2.90
N THR A 65 5.57 -7.77 -3.79
CA THR A 65 6.70 -6.86 -4.06
C THR A 65 7.09 -6.07 -2.81
N ASP A 66 6.12 -5.41 -2.17
CA ASP A 66 6.35 -4.59 -0.97
C ASP A 66 6.85 -5.45 0.20
N MET A 67 6.21 -6.59 0.46
CA MET A 67 6.59 -7.46 1.58
C MET A 67 7.91 -8.20 1.34
N SER A 68 8.24 -8.58 0.10
CA SER A 68 9.54 -9.20 -0.23
C SER A 68 10.69 -8.24 0.03
N ALA A 69 10.54 -6.97 -0.35
CA ALA A 69 11.54 -5.93 -0.07
C ALA A 69 11.76 -5.73 1.44
N ARG A 70 10.69 -5.83 2.25
CA ARG A 70 10.78 -5.69 3.71
C ARG A 70 11.45 -6.90 4.36
N LEU A 71 11.11 -8.10 3.89
CA LEU A 71 11.62 -9.39 4.40
C LEU A 71 13.06 -9.67 3.97
N GLN A 72 13.57 -8.96 2.96
CA GLN A 72 14.95 -9.08 2.48
C GLN A 72 16.01 -8.88 3.57
N ARG A 73 15.70 -8.15 4.65
CA ARG A 73 16.63 -7.98 5.77
C ARG A 73 16.79 -9.23 6.64
N GLN A 74 15.81 -10.13 6.62
CA GLN A 74 15.84 -11.38 7.40
C GLN A 74 16.15 -12.61 6.53
N VAL A 75 15.74 -12.58 5.25
CA VAL A 75 15.87 -13.71 4.33
C VAL A 75 16.46 -13.21 3.02
N ASP A 76 17.73 -13.55 2.75
CA ASP A 76 18.46 -13.11 1.57
C ASP A 76 17.98 -13.81 0.28
N ASP A 77 17.57 -15.08 0.37
CA ASP A 77 17.10 -15.86 -0.76
C ASP A 77 15.71 -15.40 -1.24
N THR A 78 15.58 -15.19 -2.54
CA THR A 78 14.35 -14.64 -3.12
C THR A 78 13.23 -15.66 -3.20
N GLU A 79 13.54 -16.90 -3.50
CA GLU A 79 12.56 -17.98 -3.62
C GLU A 79 11.99 -18.30 -2.23
N GLU A 80 12.86 -18.40 -1.22
CA GLU A 80 12.49 -18.58 0.17
C GLU A 80 11.58 -17.46 0.69
N ARG A 81 11.90 -16.18 0.38
CA ARG A 81 11.02 -15.05 0.73
C ARG A 81 9.62 -15.23 0.15
N LEU A 82 9.52 -15.59 -1.12
CA LEU A 82 8.22 -15.74 -1.77
C LEU A 82 7.43 -16.91 -1.18
N GLU A 83 8.08 -18.04 -0.89
CA GLU A 83 7.43 -19.16 -0.22
C GLU A 83 6.89 -18.77 1.16
N ILE A 84 7.68 -18.05 1.97
CA ILE A 84 7.25 -17.55 3.28
C ILE A 84 6.03 -16.66 3.14
N LEU A 85 6.10 -15.67 2.24
CA LEU A 85 5.02 -14.70 2.03
C LEU A 85 3.73 -15.35 1.53
N GLN A 86 3.81 -16.31 0.63
CA GLN A 86 2.65 -17.08 0.17
C GLN A 86 2.00 -17.86 1.31
N ARG A 87 2.82 -18.55 2.13
CA ARG A 87 2.31 -19.31 3.29
C ARG A 87 1.66 -18.40 4.31
N VAL A 88 2.30 -17.27 4.62
CA VAL A 88 1.74 -16.29 5.57
C VAL A 88 0.40 -15.77 5.07
N HIS A 89 0.32 -15.40 3.79
CA HIS A 89 -0.94 -14.91 3.22
C HIS A 89 -2.05 -15.97 3.26
N TYR A 90 -1.72 -17.21 2.90
CA TYR A 90 -2.65 -18.34 2.97
C TYR A 90 -3.17 -18.59 4.39
N GLU A 91 -2.27 -18.63 5.37
CA GLU A 91 -2.59 -18.90 6.76
C GLU A 91 -3.38 -17.76 7.42
N ALA A 92 -3.03 -16.52 7.08
CA ALA A 92 -3.75 -15.34 7.52
C ALA A 92 -5.19 -15.32 6.96
N LYS A 93 -5.36 -15.56 5.65
CA LYS A 93 -6.68 -15.62 5.01
C LYS A 93 -7.56 -16.74 5.60
N ARG A 94 -6.97 -17.91 5.90
CA ARG A 94 -7.67 -19.04 6.54
C ARG A 94 -8.22 -18.68 7.92
N THR A 95 -7.59 -17.77 8.63
CA THR A 95 -7.94 -17.37 10.01
C THR A 95 -8.63 -16.01 10.10
N ASP A 96 -8.96 -15.40 8.96
CA ASP A 96 -9.50 -14.04 8.86
C ASP A 96 -8.63 -12.99 9.58
N LEU A 97 -7.31 -13.19 9.53
CA LEU A 97 -6.31 -12.28 10.07
C LEU A 97 -5.62 -11.48 8.96
N PRO A 98 -5.17 -10.25 9.25
CA PRO A 98 -4.27 -9.53 8.37
C PRO A 98 -2.92 -10.27 8.24
N PRO A 99 -2.40 -10.50 7.03
CA PRO A 99 -1.12 -11.17 6.85
C PRO A 99 0.07 -10.40 7.45
N GLU A 100 -0.02 -9.06 7.52
CA GLU A 100 0.97 -8.22 8.19
C GLU A 100 1.05 -8.49 9.69
N LEU A 101 -0.07 -8.88 10.32
CA LEU A 101 -0.09 -9.26 11.74
C LEU A 101 0.66 -10.57 11.97
N VAL A 102 0.52 -11.52 11.04
CA VAL A 102 1.28 -12.78 11.07
C VAL A 102 2.77 -12.50 10.86
N LEU A 103 3.12 -11.64 9.90
CA LEU A 103 4.52 -11.23 9.68
C LEU A 103 5.12 -10.52 10.90
N ALA A 104 4.35 -9.70 11.62
CA ALA A 104 4.82 -9.00 12.81
C ALA A 104 5.17 -9.94 13.98
N VAL A 105 4.62 -11.16 14.03
CA VAL A 105 4.93 -12.16 15.06
C VAL A 105 6.17 -12.99 14.69
N ILE A 106 6.49 -13.09 13.40
CA ILE A 106 7.69 -13.76 12.90
C ILE A 106 8.94 -12.90 13.14
N ASP A 107 8.77 -11.61 13.47
CA ASP A 107 9.84 -10.66 13.77
C ASP A 107 10.49 -10.94 15.15
N VAL A 108 11.72 -11.47 15.14
CA VAL A 108 12.68 -11.57 16.27
C VAL A 108 14.09 -11.26 15.76
#